data_AF-A0A5R9BIB3-F1
#
_entry.id   AF-A0A5R9BIB3-F1
#
_cell.length_a   1.000
_cell.length_b   1.000
_cell.length_c   1.000
_cell.angle_alpha   90.00
_cell.angle_beta   90.00
_cell.angle_gamma   90.00
#
_symmetry.space_group_name_H-M   'P 1'
#
loop_
_entity.id
_entity.type
_entity.pdbx_description
1 polymer ?
#
loop_
_entity_poly.entity_id
_entity_poly.type
_entity_poly.pdbx_seq_one_letter_code
_entity_poly.pdbx_strand_id
1 'polypeptide(L)'
;MTSQTTSPTVSSGGAALRSAASRWQFWIVVLVIGAVVALLIQLLETSDTETYGTENTNLDGYAAVANVLDDHGVDIHRVYSAQAARELMEQEPDAGVVVLLRSFQTEERFTEELESEWESGRDVLWITDQSWLLTGLSAEVHSGPRIPVGTAGTAEVLDAGGTCAHPAAEAASSIQAPGSSLRADAGCFAVDDGSYVLSETSHGVVFTAPEAFTNQHITEEGNAALALGLLGAGPENDSAASLIWYTPSGADTVDDQQWGSPLDYLPDWAWPLLWWLVLCAVIGMVAAGRRYGPVVSEPMPVSVPAEEAAVGRGRLYQRANAVDETGHVLRNAHLLRLTRLLRLGRRSDAATVADAAARATGRDPAAVRQLLERARSAGPGSSGPAMSHRDAVSHAQALADLEKDVRRAVRTQRRTE
;
A
#
# COMPACT_ATOMS: atom_id res chain seq x y z
N MET A 1 26.69 -42.32 56.85
CA MET A 1 26.38 -40.87 56.79
C MET A 1 27.34 -40.21 55.82
N THR A 2 26.90 -40.00 54.58
CA THR A 2 27.59 -39.18 53.59
C THR A 2 26.50 -38.42 52.85
N SER A 3 26.37 -37.14 53.17
CA SER A 3 25.42 -36.19 52.62
C SER A 3 25.84 -35.82 51.19
N GLN A 4 25.03 -36.19 50.19
CA GLN A 4 25.15 -35.65 48.84
C GLN A 4 24.38 -34.33 48.76
N THR A 5 25.13 -33.24 48.66
CA THR A 5 24.61 -31.90 48.38
C THR A 5 24.22 -31.83 46.91
N THR A 6 22.92 -31.80 46.61
CA THR A 6 22.40 -31.46 45.30
C THR A 6 22.52 -29.94 45.07
N SER A 7 23.36 -29.54 44.12
CA SER A 7 23.37 -28.16 43.62
C SER A 7 22.25 -27.99 42.59
N PRO A 8 21.42 -26.93 42.67
CA PRO A 8 20.42 -26.66 41.64
C PRO A 8 21.10 -26.11 40.37
N THR A 9 20.89 -26.80 39.26
CA THR A 9 21.24 -26.31 37.91
C THR A 9 20.38 -25.09 37.60
N VAL A 10 21.00 -23.92 37.53
CA VAL A 10 20.39 -22.67 37.05
C VAL A 10 20.02 -22.86 35.57
N SER A 11 18.73 -22.90 35.27
CA SER A 11 18.24 -22.84 33.89
C SER A 11 18.45 -21.42 33.36
N SER A 12 19.31 -21.29 32.35
CA SER A 12 19.60 -20.01 31.71
C SER A 12 18.34 -19.44 31.03
N GLY A 13 17.91 -18.23 31.40
CA GLY A 13 16.73 -17.53 30.87
C GLY A 13 16.70 -17.31 29.34
N GLY A 14 17.80 -17.58 28.63
CA GLY A 14 17.88 -17.48 27.17
C GLY A 14 17.15 -18.59 26.38
N ALA A 15 16.69 -19.67 27.01
CA ALA A 15 15.85 -20.68 26.37
C ALA A 15 14.35 -20.31 26.42
N ALA A 16 13.90 -19.65 27.49
CA ALA A 16 12.52 -19.21 27.65
C ALA A 16 12.13 -18.12 26.64
N LEU A 17 13.01 -17.13 26.43
CA LEU A 17 12.79 -16.00 25.52
C LEU A 17 12.59 -16.41 24.04
N ARG A 18 13.27 -17.46 23.58
CA ARG A 18 13.12 -17.94 22.18
C ARG A 18 11.80 -18.67 21.91
N SER A 19 11.13 -19.13 22.96
CA SER A 19 9.82 -19.80 22.85
C SER A 19 8.62 -18.85 22.99
N ALA A 20 8.86 -17.62 23.48
CA ALA A 20 7.86 -16.56 23.56
C ALA A 20 7.73 -15.80 22.23
N ALA A 21 8.83 -15.64 21.49
CA ALA A 21 8.85 -14.93 20.21
C ALA A 21 7.93 -15.57 19.15
N SER A 22 7.81 -16.91 19.10
CA SER A 22 6.92 -17.58 18.14
C SER A 22 5.43 -17.47 18.51
N ARG A 23 5.08 -17.09 19.75
CA ARG A 23 3.69 -16.92 20.19
C ARG A 23 3.12 -15.55 19.82
N TRP A 24 3.98 -14.55 19.67
CA TRP A 24 3.58 -13.19 19.30
C TRP A 24 3.66 -12.92 17.80
N GLN A 25 4.42 -13.74 17.06
CA GLN A 25 4.58 -13.59 15.62
C GLN A 25 3.25 -13.62 14.85
N PHE A 26 2.28 -14.45 15.28
CA PHE A 26 0.93 -14.47 14.71
C PHE A 26 0.18 -13.15 14.93
N TRP A 27 0.14 -12.65 16.16
CA TRP A 27 -0.55 -11.40 16.51
C TRP A 27 0.09 -10.17 15.86
N ILE A 28 1.42 -10.17 15.72
CA ILE A 28 2.15 -9.12 15.00
C ILE A 28 1.77 -9.12 13.52
N VAL A 29 1.70 -10.30 12.87
CA VAL A 29 1.31 -10.39 11.46
C VAL A 29 -0.13 -9.89 11.24
N VAL A 30 -1.07 -10.27 12.11
CA VAL A 30 -2.46 -9.80 12.04
C VAL A 30 -2.55 -8.28 12.22
N LEU A 31 -1.82 -7.71 13.19
CA LEU A 31 -1.79 -6.27 13.43
C LEU A 31 -1.18 -5.51 12.24
N VAL A 32 -0.10 -6.03 11.64
CA VAL A 32 0.52 -5.44 10.46
C VAL A 32 -0.42 -5.48 9.26
N ILE A 33 -1.11 -6.60 9.02
CA ILE A 33 -2.10 -6.69 7.94
C ILE A 33 -3.24 -5.70 8.18
N GLY A 34 -3.77 -5.63 9.40
CA GLY A 34 -4.81 -4.66 9.76
C GLY A 34 -4.36 -3.21 9.56
N ALA A 35 -3.14 -2.88 9.95
CA ALA A 35 -2.56 -1.55 9.74
C ALA A 35 -2.34 -1.24 8.26
N VAL A 36 -1.89 -2.21 7.45
CA VAL A 36 -1.72 -2.05 6.00
C VAL A 36 -3.07 -1.87 5.31
N VAL A 37 -4.11 -2.61 5.71
CA VAL A 37 -5.47 -2.44 5.18
C VAL A 37 -6.04 -1.08 5.56
N ALA A 38 -5.90 -0.66 6.83
CA ALA A 38 -6.33 0.67 7.27
C ALA A 38 -5.58 1.80 6.55
N LEU A 39 -4.27 1.63 6.33
CA LEU A 39 -3.45 2.56 5.55
C LEU A 39 -3.87 2.57 4.07
N LEU A 40 -4.20 1.42 3.49
CA LEU A 40 -4.73 1.33 2.13
C LEU A 40 -6.07 2.05 2.00
N ILE A 41 -6.98 1.92 2.97
CA ILE A 41 -8.26 2.64 2.99
C ILE A 41 -8.03 4.15 3.02
N GLN A 42 -7.15 4.64 3.91
CA GLN A 42 -6.78 6.05 4.00
C GLN A 42 -6.06 6.58 2.75
N LEU A 43 -5.27 5.74 2.07
CA LEU A 43 -4.62 6.09 0.81
C LEU A 43 -5.56 6.00 -0.40
N LEU A 44 -6.71 5.33 -0.27
CA LEU A 44 -7.76 5.25 -1.28
C LEU A 44 -8.80 6.36 -1.12
N GLU A 45 -8.85 7.05 0.02
CA GLU A 45 -9.40 8.41 0.17
C GLU A 45 -8.47 9.42 -0.54
N THR A 46 -8.28 9.25 -1.84
CA THR A 46 -7.57 10.21 -2.69
C THR A 46 -8.51 11.38 -2.98
N SER A 47 -8.00 12.60 -2.79
CA SER A 47 -8.49 13.86 -3.40
C SER A 47 -9.34 13.58 -4.63
N ASP A 48 -10.60 13.98 -4.60
CA ASP A 48 -11.66 13.61 -5.55
C ASP A 48 -11.13 13.73 -7.01
N THR A 49 -10.74 12.61 -7.64
CA THR A 49 -10.19 12.59 -9.01
C THR A 49 -11.28 12.55 -10.07
N GLU A 50 -12.51 12.83 -9.67
CA GLU A 50 -13.68 12.83 -10.53
C GLU A 50 -13.52 13.92 -11.62
N THR A 51 -13.93 13.59 -12.84
CA THR A 51 -14.00 14.58 -13.93
C THR A 51 -14.93 15.73 -13.51
N TYR A 52 -14.46 16.97 -13.71
CA TYR A 52 -15.06 18.22 -13.23
C TYR A 52 -15.11 18.39 -11.71
N GLY A 53 -14.38 17.56 -10.94
CA GLY A 53 -14.26 17.69 -9.49
C GLY A 53 -13.48 18.95 -9.10
N THR A 54 -13.96 19.68 -8.08
CA THR A 54 -13.33 20.92 -7.61
C THR A 54 -12.02 20.69 -6.84
N GLU A 55 -11.73 19.45 -6.42
CA GLU A 55 -10.42 19.07 -5.85
C GLU A 55 -9.53 18.33 -6.87
N ASN A 56 -10.04 18.05 -8.07
CA ASN A 56 -9.31 17.32 -9.10
C ASN A 56 -8.26 18.24 -9.74
N THR A 57 -6.98 17.90 -9.55
CA THR A 57 -5.82 18.64 -10.10
C THR A 57 -5.37 18.15 -11.48
N ASN A 58 -6.02 17.11 -12.02
CA ASN A 58 -5.79 16.67 -13.40
C ASN A 58 -6.35 17.68 -14.41
N LEU A 59 -6.01 17.51 -15.69
CA LEU A 59 -6.41 18.41 -16.77
C LEU A 59 -7.94 18.59 -16.88
N ASP A 60 -8.71 17.57 -16.52
CA ASP A 60 -10.17 17.51 -16.60
C ASP A 60 -10.88 17.92 -15.29
N GLY A 61 -10.13 18.41 -14.30
CA GLY A 61 -10.65 18.88 -13.01
C GLY A 61 -10.83 20.39 -12.92
N TYR A 62 -11.49 20.87 -11.86
CA TYR A 62 -11.80 22.29 -11.60
C TYR A 62 -10.96 22.92 -10.49
N ALA A 63 -9.91 22.23 -10.01
CA ALA A 63 -9.11 22.73 -8.89
C ALA A 63 -8.56 24.14 -9.09
N ALA A 64 -8.19 24.54 -10.31
CA ALA A 64 -7.71 25.90 -10.57
C ALA A 64 -8.79 26.95 -10.24
N VAL A 65 -10.01 26.76 -10.73
CA VAL A 65 -11.13 27.67 -10.48
C VAL A 65 -11.52 27.66 -9.01
N ALA A 66 -11.62 26.48 -8.41
CA ALA A 66 -11.98 26.34 -7.00
C ALA A 66 -10.99 27.04 -6.06
N ASN A 67 -9.67 26.92 -6.31
CA ASN A 67 -8.67 27.62 -5.52
C ASN A 67 -8.71 29.14 -5.72
N VAL A 68 -8.99 29.62 -6.94
CA VAL A 68 -9.15 31.07 -7.18
C VAL A 68 -10.40 31.60 -6.48
N LEU A 69 -11.50 30.87 -6.51
CA LEU A 69 -12.72 31.21 -5.77
C LEU A 69 -12.47 31.28 -4.25
N ASP A 70 -11.76 30.29 -3.70
CA ASP A 70 -11.37 30.27 -2.28
C ASP A 70 -10.44 31.45 -1.91
N ASP A 71 -9.45 31.76 -2.75
CA ASP A 71 -8.57 32.94 -2.59
C ASP A 71 -9.36 34.27 -2.62
N HIS A 72 -10.52 34.28 -3.28
CA HIS A 72 -11.45 35.40 -3.34
C HIS A 72 -12.58 35.33 -2.30
N GLY A 73 -12.50 34.40 -1.34
CA GLY A 73 -13.41 34.32 -0.20
C GLY A 73 -14.75 33.64 -0.51
N VAL A 74 -14.81 32.79 -1.55
CA VAL A 74 -15.96 31.95 -1.86
C VAL A 74 -15.76 30.56 -1.24
N ASP A 75 -16.56 30.20 -0.25
CA ASP A 75 -16.53 28.87 0.38
C ASP A 75 -17.40 27.88 -0.42
N ILE A 76 -16.81 26.76 -0.86
CA ILE A 76 -17.48 25.78 -1.72
C ILE A 76 -17.86 24.53 -0.90
N HIS A 77 -19.15 24.42 -0.58
CA HIS A 77 -19.72 23.25 0.11
C HIS A 77 -20.14 22.19 -0.91
N ARG A 78 -19.36 21.11 -1.02
CA ARG A 78 -19.65 19.99 -1.93
C ARG A 78 -20.61 18.99 -1.32
N VAL A 79 -21.63 18.62 -2.08
CA VAL A 79 -22.61 17.61 -1.70
C VAL A 79 -22.96 16.70 -2.87
N TYR A 80 -23.18 15.43 -2.56
CA TYR A 80 -23.48 14.38 -3.54
C TYR A 80 -24.87 13.77 -3.33
N SER A 81 -25.73 14.46 -2.57
CA SER A 81 -27.13 14.11 -2.43
C SER A 81 -28.03 15.34 -2.32
N ALA A 82 -29.26 15.24 -2.83
CA ALA A 82 -30.29 16.26 -2.75
C ALA A 82 -30.65 16.59 -1.29
N GLN A 83 -30.71 15.58 -0.42
CA GLN A 83 -30.97 15.79 1.01
C GLN A 83 -29.88 16.64 1.69
N ALA A 84 -28.60 16.36 1.40
CA ALA A 84 -27.51 17.16 1.95
C ALA A 84 -27.50 18.58 1.37
N ALA A 85 -27.89 18.74 0.10
CA ALA A 85 -28.05 20.05 -0.52
C ALA A 85 -29.16 20.87 0.17
N ARG A 86 -30.34 20.28 0.44
CA ARG A 86 -31.43 20.94 1.19
C ARG A 86 -30.97 21.42 2.57
N GLU A 87 -30.29 20.55 3.31
CA GLU A 87 -29.78 20.88 4.65
C GLU A 87 -28.80 22.06 4.62
N LEU A 88 -27.95 22.15 3.60
CA LEU A 88 -27.06 23.31 3.43
C LEU A 88 -27.81 24.56 2.97
N MET A 89 -28.79 24.44 2.07
CA MET A 89 -29.59 25.58 1.62
C MET A 89 -30.37 26.24 2.77
N GLU A 90 -30.81 25.44 3.76
CA GLU A 90 -31.42 25.93 5.00
C GLU A 90 -30.41 26.61 5.94
N GLN A 91 -29.17 26.13 5.97
CA GLN A 91 -28.09 26.69 6.81
C GLN A 91 -27.50 27.97 6.22
N GLU A 92 -27.38 28.03 4.90
CA GLU A 92 -26.78 29.12 4.13
C GLU A 92 -27.82 29.72 3.16
N PRO A 93 -28.70 30.62 3.66
CA PRO A 93 -29.82 31.16 2.89
C PRO A 93 -29.40 32.04 1.70
N ASP A 94 -28.18 32.60 1.75
CA ASP A 94 -27.65 33.49 0.71
C ASP A 94 -26.70 32.76 -0.26
N ALA A 95 -26.48 31.45 -0.10
CA ALA A 95 -25.56 30.68 -0.94
C ALA A 95 -26.14 30.40 -2.34
N GLY A 96 -25.34 30.63 -3.39
CA GLY A 96 -25.70 30.16 -4.73
C GLY A 96 -25.64 28.63 -4.82
N VAL A 97 -26.43 28.03 -5.70
CA VAL A 97 -26.44 26.58 -5.92
C VAL A 97 -25.93 26.25 -7.32
N VAL A 98 -24.90 25.42 -7.39
CA VAL A 98 -24.41 24.84 -8.64
C VAL A 98 -24.83 23.39 -8.72
N VAL A 99 -25.50 23.02 -9.81
CA VAL A 99 -25.90 21.65 -10.10
C VAL A 99 -25.06 21.12 -11.26
N LEU A 100 -24.10 20.25 -10.95
CA LEU A 100 -23.23 19.61 -11.94
C LEU A 100 -23.82 18.27 -12.40
N LEU A 101 -24.50 18.25 -13.55
CA LEU A 101 -25.08 17.04 -14.13
C LEU A 101 -24.08 16.31 -15.03
N ARG A 102 -23.61 15.14 -14.59
CA ARG A 102 -22.63 14.31 -15.32
C ARG A 102 -23.24 13.02 -15.88
N SER A 103 -23.85 12.24 -15.00
CA SER A 103 -24.35 10.89 -15.35
C SER A 103 -25.75 10.61 -14.79
N PHE A 104 -26.12 11.27 -13.70
CA PHE A 104 -27.42 11.15 -13.06
C PHE A 104 -28.21 12.43 -13.24
N GLN A 105 -29.53 12.29 -13.36
CA GLN A 105 -30.46 13.42 -13.25
C GLN A 105 -30.71 13.72 -11.78
N THR A 106 -31.07 14.96 -11.51
CA THR A 106 -31.58 15.38 -10.21
C THR A 106 -32.93 14.73 -9.92
N GLU A 107 -33.27 14.55 -8.64
CA GLU A 107 -34.63 14.17 -8.22
C GLU A 107 -35.65 15.22 -8.73
N GLU A 108 -36.79 14.77 -9.26
CA GLU A 108 -37.84 15.65 -9.81
C GLU A 108 -38.31 16.68 -8.76
N ARG A 109 -38.53 16.24 -7.52
CA ARG A 109 -38.89 17.13 -6.40
C ARG A 109 -37.84 18.19 -6.12
N PHE A 110 -36.57 17.80 -6.07
CA PHE A 110 -35.50 18.76 -5.80
C PHE A 110 -35.33 19.76 -6.96
N THR A 111 -35.67 19.34 -8.18
CA THR A 111 -35.69 20.23 -9.35
C THR A 111 -36.78 21.30 -9.22
N GLU A 112 -38.00 20.92 -8.80
CA GLU A 112 -39.08 21.87 -8.49
C GLU A 112 -38.73 22.80 -7.31
N GLU A 113 -38.04 22.29 -6.30
CA GLU A 113 -37.54 23.09 -5.17
C GLU A 113 -36.53 24.15 -5.65
N LEU A 114 -35.58 23.79 -6.50
CA LEU A 114 -34.61 24.72 -7.09
C LEU A 114 -35.27 25.77 -7.99
N GLU A 115 -36.32 25.41 -8.74
CA GLU A 115 -37.12 26.37 -9.50
C GLU A 115 -37.75 27.42 -8.57
N SER A 116 -38.36 27.00 -7.46
CA SER A 116 -38.92 27.92 -6.47
C SER A 116 -37.87 28.82 -5.82
N GLU A 117 -36.66 28.31 -5.58
CA GLU A 117 -35.55 29.10 -5.01
C GLU A 117 -35.05 30.14 -6.01
N TRP A 118 -34.93 29.77 -7.28
CA TRP A 118 -34.62 30.70 -8.37
C TRP A 118 -35.67 31.82 -8.47
N GLU A 119 -36.97 31.48 -8.47
CA GLU A 119 -38.05 32.47 -8.45
C GLU A 119 -38.01 33.41 -7.23
N SER A 120 -37.49 32.91 -6.11
CA SER A 120 -37.31 33.69 -4.88
C SER A 120 -36.07 34.61 -4.89
N GLY A 121 -35.22 34.49 -5.93
CA GLY A 121 -34.03 35.32 -6.15
C GLY A 121 -32.70 34.68 -5.75
N ARG A 122 -32.66 33.36 -5.46
CA ARG A 122 -31.40 32.64 -5.23
C ARG A 122 -30.77 32.28 -6.57
N ASP A 123 -29.45 32.42 -6.69
CA ASP A 123 -28.72 32.01 -7.90
C ASP A 123 -28.67 30.48 -8.03
N VAL A 124 -29.13 29.96 -9.18
CA VAL A 124 -29.09 28.53 -9.53
C VAL A 124 -28.40 28.37 -10.88
N LEU A 125 -27.30 27.63 -10.90
CA LEU A 125 -26.49 27.36 -12.09
C LEU A 125 -26.45 25.86 -12.39
N TRP A 126 -26.91 25.48 -13.58
CA TRP A 126 -26.86 24.12 -14.09
C TRP A 126 -25.68 23.97 -15.04
N ILE A 127 -24.79 23.02 -14.76
CA ILE A 127 -23.60 22.75 -15.58
C ILE A 127 -23.67 21.32 -16.13
N THR A 128 -23.56 21.15 -17.45
CA THR A 128 -23.56 19.82 -18.07
C THR A 128 -23.07 19.81 -19.51
N ASP A 129 -22.27 18.84 -19.94
CA ASP A 129 -22.00 18.63 -21.38
C ASP A 129 -23.03 17.70 -22.04
N GLN A 130 -23.95 17.15 -21.24
CA GLN A 130 -24.97 16.19 -21.64
C GLN A 130 -26.32 16.88 -21.76
N SER A 131 -26.57 17.56 -22.88
CA SER A 131 -27.82 18.29 -23.13
C SER A 131 -29.11 17.46 -22.95
N TRP A 132 -29.03 16.12 -23.01
CA TRP A 132 -30.17 15.23 -22.76
C TRP A 132 -30.55 15.13 -21.27
N LEU A 133 -29.63 15.36 -20.33
CA LEU A 133 -29.91 15.41 -18.89
C LEU A 133 -30.82 16.60 -18.54
N LEU A 134 -30.88 17.61 -19.41
CA LEU A 134 -31.71 18.81 -19.25
C LEU A 134 -33.13 18.64 -19.82
N THR A 135 -33.42 17.53 -20.51
CA THR A 135 -34.75 17.30 -21.13
C THR A 135 -35.87 17.22 -20.09
N GLY A 136 -35.53 16.91 -18.83
CA GLY A 136 -36.46 16.92 -17.70
C GLY A 136 -36.51 18.24 -16.95
N LEU A 137 -35.65 19.21 -17.27
CA LEU A 137 -35.57 20.50 -16.57
C LEU A 137 -36.75 21.39 -16.97
N SER A 138 -36.99 21.57 -18.28
CA SER A 138 -38.19 22.28 -18.73
C SER A 138 -38.57 21.89 -20.16
N ALA A 139 -39.82 22.16 -20.54
CA ALA A 139 -40.30 21.98 -21.91
C ALA A 139 -39.65 22.97 -22.90
N GLU A 140 -38.95 23.99 -22.41
CA GLU A 140 -38.30 25.02 -23.22
C GLU A 140 -36.88 24.59 -23.60
N VAL A 141 -36.23 23.77 -22.76
CA VAL A 141 -34.84 23.37 -22.94
C VAL A 141 -34.75 22.13 -23.84
N HIS A 142 -34.19 22.32 -25.03
CA HIS A 142 -33.94 21.23 -25.97
C HIS A 142 -32.46 21.13 -26.28
N SER A 143 -32.00 19.91 -26.56
CA SER A 143 -30.63 19.68 -27.01
C SER A 143 -30.33 20.41 -28.33
N GLY A 144 -29.25 21.19 -28.35
CA GLY A 144 -28.67 21.83 -29.53
C GLY A 144 -27.51 21.00 -30.13
N PRO A 145 -26.88 21.51 -31.22
CA PRO A 145 -25.67 20.92 -31.76
C PRO A 145 -24.48 21.01 -30.79
N ARG A 146 -23.46 20.19 -31.01
CA ARG A 146 -22.17 20.34 -30.32
C ARG A 146 -21.41 21.53 -30.89
N ILE A 147 -20.57 22.15 -30.05
CA ILE A 147 -19.64 23.18 -30.48
C ILE A 147 -18.71 22.56 -31.54
N PRO A 148 -18.54 23.19 -32.72
CA PRO A 148 -17.67 22.68 -33.76
C PRO A 148 -16.23 22.53 -33.27
N VAL A 149 -15.61 21.40 -33.60
CA VAL A 149 -14.21 21.12 -33.27
C VAL A 149 -13.43 20.92 -34.55
N GLY A 150 -12.35 21.69 -34.71
CA GLY A 150 -11.46 21.61 -35.87
C GLY A 150 -10.69 20.29 -35.93
N THR A 151 -10.02 20.05 -37.06
CA THR A 151 -9.23 18.81 -37.29
C THR A 151 -8.08 18.60 -36.31
N ALA A 152 -7.62 19.67 -35.66
CA ALA A 152 -6.59 19.63 -34.61
C ALA A 152 -7.15 19.37 -33.20
N GLY A 153 -8.46 19.18 -33.04
CA GLY A 153 -9.11 19.01 -31.74
C GLY A 153 -9.39 20.33 -31.00
N THR A 154 -9.16 21.47 -31.65
CA THR A 154 -9.44 22.81 -31.09
C THR A 154 -10.90 23.18 -31.34
N ALA A 155 -11.64 23.52 -30.28
CA ALA A 155 -13.00 24.04 -30.42
C ALA A 155 -13.00 25.41 -31.11
N GLU A 156 -14.10 25.71 -31.79
CA GLU A 156 -14.36 27.05 -32.34
C GLU A 156 -14.47 28.08 -31.19
N VAL A 157 -13.96 29.29 -31.46
CA VAL A 157 -14.13 30.43 -30.53
C VAL A 157 -15.55 30.96 -30.74
N LEU A 158 -16.31 31.06 -29.66
CA LEU A 158 -17.66 31.59 -29.67
C LEU A 158 -17.66 32.96 -28.98
N ASP A 159 -18.09 33.99 -29.69
CA ASP A 159 -18.32 35.31 -29.10
C ASP A 159 -19.60 35.30 -28.26
N ALA A 160 -19.65 36.08 -27.18
CA ALA A 160 -20.83 36.22 -26.32
C ALA A 160 -22.08 36.62 -27.14
N GLY A 161 -21.88 37.37 -28.22
CA GLY A 161 -22.92 37.84 -29.13
C GLY A 161 -23.53 39.15 -28.67
N GLY A 162 -23.94 39.99 -29.62
CA GLY A 162 -24.46 41.34 -29.33
C GLY A 162 -25.83 41.38 -28.64
N THR A 163 -26.49 40.24 -28.50
CA THR A 163 -27.79 40.07 -27.82
C THR A 163 -27.67 39.41 -26.46
N CYS A 164 -26.45 39.07 -26.02
CA CYS A 164 -26.21 38.53 -24.69
C CYS A 164 -26.44 39.60 -23.62
N ALA A 165 -27.31 39.32 -22.66
CA ALA A 165 -27.58 40.21 -21.53
C ALA A 165 -26.90 39.77 -20.23
N HIS A 166 -26.26 38.59 -20.21
CA HIS A 166 -25.70 38.04 -18.98
C HIS A 166 -24.34 38.69 -18.65
N PRO A 167 -24.16 39.35 -17.48
CA PRO A 167 -22.95 40.10 -17.17
C PRO A 167 -21.65 39.28 -17.23
N ALA A 168 -21.70 38.04 -16.72
CA ALA A 168 -20.53 37.14 -16.76
C ALA A 168 -20.08 36.81 -18.20
N ALA A 169 -21.03 36.66 -19.13
CA ALA A 169 -20.72 36.36 -20.52
C ALA A 169 -20.25 37.61 -21.28
N GLU A 170 -20.81 38.79 -20.97
CA GLU A 170 -20.30 40.05 -21.50
C GLU A 170 -18.84 40.30 -21.06
N ALA A 171 -18.54 40.05 -19.77
CA ALA A 171 -17.19 40.16 -19.23
C ALA A 171 -16.21 39.16 -19.87
N ALA A 172 -16.67 37.95 -20.18
CA ALA A 172 -15.88 36.95 -20.88
C ALA A 172 -15.58 37.34 -22.33
N SER A 173 -16.51 38.03 -23.00
CA SER A 173 -16.48 38.44 -24.42
C SER A 173 -16.46 37.28 -25.44
N SER A 174 -15.64 36.25 -25.22
CA SER A 174 -15.53 35.03 -26.01
C SER A 174 -15.24 33.83 -25.11
N ILE A 175 -15.57 32.62 -25.56
CA ILE A 175 -15.14 31.36 -24.94
C ILE A 175 -14.58 30.42 -25.99
N GLN A 176 -13.74 29.49 -25.54
CA GLN A 176 -13.25 28.40 -26.35
C GLN A 176 -13.14 27.14 -25.50
N ALA A 177 -14.02 26.17 -25.75
CA ALA A 177 -13.94 24.84 -25.17
C ALA A 177 -14.86 23.88 -25.93
N PRO A 178 -14.59 22.57 -25.91
CA PRO A 178 -15.57 21.59 -26.35
C PRO A 178 -16.81 21.63 -25.45
N GLY A 179 -17.95 21.25 -26.01
CA GLY A 179 -19.21 21.28 -25.28
C GLY A 179 -20.41 21.05 -26.18
N SER A 180 -21.58 21.21 -25.58
CA SER A 180 -22.85 21.21 -26.29
C SER A 180 -23.50 22.60 -26.23
N SER A 181 -24.57 22.78 -26.97
CA SER A 181 -25.45 23.95 -26.88
C SER A 181 -26.88 23.49 -26.60
N LEU A 182 -27.72 24.45 -26.23
CA LEU A 182 -29.13 24.28 -25.98
C LEU A 182 -29.90 25.15 -26.94
N ARG A 183 -31.01 24.63 -27.45
CA ARG A 183 -31.96 25.47 -28.17
C ARG A 183 -32.74 26.30 -27.16
N ALA A 184 -32.70 27.61 -27.37
CA ALA A 184 -33.40 28.59 -26.56
C ALA A 184 -33.75 29.80 -27.43
N ASP A 185 -34.71 30.62 -26.99
CA ASP A 185 -35.09 31.83 -27.70
C ASP A 185 -34.00 32.90 -27.63
N ALA A 186 -33.27 32.95 -26.51
CA ALA A 186 -32.16 33.87 -26.27
C ALA A 186 -31.07 33.19 -25.43
N GLY A 187 -29.83 33.59 -25.63
CA GLY A 187 -28.69 33.12 -24.88
C GLY A 187 -27.40 33.80 -25.31
N CYS A 188 -26.29 33.34 -24.75
CA CYS A 188 -24.94 33.81 -25.04
C CYS A 188 -24.11 32.69 -25.65
N PHE A 189 -23.09 33.06 -26.43
CA PHE A 189 -22.21 32.13 -27.15
C PHE A 189 -22.99 31.25 -28.13
N ALA A 190 -23.50 31.87 -29.19
CA ALA A 190 -24.32 31.20 -30.19
C ALA A 190 -23.47 30.20 -31.01
N VAL A 191 -23.95 28.96 -31.12
CA VAL A 191 -23.35 27.92 -31.97
C VAL A 191 -24.00 27.91 -33.36
N ASP A 192 -25.32 28.08 -33.41
CA ASP A 192 -26.10 28.27 -34.63
C ASP A 192 -27.33 29.14 -34.34
N ASP A 193 -28.19 29.34 -35.35
CA ASP A 193 -29.42 30.11 -35.19
C ASP A 193 -30.34 29.45 -34.14
N GLY A 194 -30.41 30.06 -32.96
CA GLY A 194 -31.26 29.62 -31.86
C GLY A 194 -30.66 28.53 -30.97
N SER A 195 -29.35 28.25 -31.05
CA SER A 195 -28.66 27.43 -30.06
C SER A 195 -27.50 28.16 -29.38
N TYR A 196 -27.47 28.11 -28.05
CA TYR A 196 -26.57 28.87 -27.19
C TYR A 196 -25.90 27.96 -26.16
N VAL A 197 -24.67 28.29 -25.75
CA VAL A 197 -23.95 27.53 -24.70
C VAL A 197 -24.36 27.98 -23.29
N LEU A 198 -24.79 29.24 -23.16
CA LEU A 198 -25.30 29.80 -21.91
C LEU A 198 -26.70 30.35 -22.16
N SER A 199 -27.68 29.93 -21.38
CA SER A 199 -29.05 30.44 -21.45
C SER A 199 -29.65 30.54 -20.06
N GLU A 200 -30.46 31.57 -19.84
CA GLU A 200 -31.31 31.67 -18.65
C GLU A 200 -32.63 30.97 -18.92
N THR A 201 -33.18 30.29 -17.91
CA THR A 201 -34.41 29.49 -18.00
C THR A 201 -35.27 29.73 -16.76
N SER A 202 -36.49 29.17 -16.70
CA SER A 202 -37.31 29.24 -15.48
C SER A 202 -36.65 28.55 -14.27
N HIS A 203 -35.68 27.66 -14.50
CA HIS A 203 -34.99 26.90 -13.45
C HIS A 203 -33.61 27.46 -13.09
N GLY A 204 -33.24 28.62 -13.66
CA GLY A 204 -31.92 29.23 -13.48
C GLY A 204 -31.08 29.28 -14.75
N VAL A 205 -29.81 29.58 -14.57
CA VAL A 205 -28.83 29.70 -15.65
C VAL A 205 -28.31 28.32 -16.02
N VAL A 206 -28.28 28.00 -17.31
CA VAL A 206 -27.79 26.72 -17.82
C VAL A 206 -26.57 26.95 -18.68
N PHE A 207 -25.48 26.25 -18.37
CA PHE A 207 -24.20 26.30 -19.06
C PHE A 207 -23.79 24.92 -19.57
N THR A 208 -23.54 24.79 -20.88
CA THR A 208 -23.36 23.48 -21.52
C THR A 208 -21.97 23.13 -22.05
N ALA A 209 -20.96 23.89 -21.63
CA ALA A 209 -19.56 23.64 -21.96
C ALA A 209 -18.69 23.55 -20.69
N PRO A 210 -18.93 22.59 -19.78
CA PRO A 210 -18.16 22.42 -18.55
C PRO A 210 -16.65 22.34 -18.78
N GLU A 211 -16.21 21.79 -19.93
CA GLU A 211 -14.79 21.72 -20.26
C GLU A 211 -14.09 23.09 -20.21
N ALA A 212 -14.80 24.19 -20.45
CA ALA A 212 -14.27 25.56 -20.32
C ALA A 212 -13.70 25.86 -18.94
N PHE A 213 -14.24 25.24 -17.88
CA PHE A 213 -13.83 25.49 -16.49
C PHE A 213 -12.73 24.55 -16.02
N THR A 214 -12.30 23.61 -16.87
CA THR A 214 -11.24 22.67 -16.53
C THR A 214 -9.88 23.33 -16.44
N ASN A 215 -8.99 22.73 -15.66
CA ASN A 215 -7.58 23.13 -15.55
C ASN A 215 -6.88 23.23 -16.92
N GLN A 216 -7.34 22.48 -17.92
CA GLN A 216 -6.84 22.52 -19.28
C GLN A 216 -7.28 23.77 -20.06
N HIS A 217 -8.55 24.16 -19.98
CA HIS A 217 -9.14 25.19 -20.86
C HIS A 217 -9.41 26.53 -20.15
N ILE A 218 -9.27 26.62 -18.83
CA ILE A 218 -9.64 27.82 -18.06
C ILE A 218 -8.93 29.10 -18.52
N THR A 219 -7.73 28.99 -19.10
CA THR A 219 -6.96 30.14 -19.60
C THR A 219 -7.21 30.48 -21.07
N GLU A 220 -8.10 29.75 -21.75
CA GLU A 220 -8.45 29.99 -23.15
C GLU A 220 -9.54 31.08 -23.23
N GLU A 221 -9.33 32.05 -24.12
CA GLU A 221 -10.29 33.16 -24.35
C GLU A 221 -10.78 33.81 -23.03
N GLY A 222 -12.08 33.97 -22.85
CA GLY A 222 -12.71 34.49 -21.64
C GLY A 222 -13.20 33.44 -20.65
N ASN A 223 -12.76 32.17 -20.75
CA ASN A 223 -13.28 31.08 -19.93
C ASN A 223 -13.16 31.37 -18.42
N ALA A 224 -12.03 31.92 -17.96
CA ALA A 224 -11.84 32.32 -16.56
C ALA A 224 -12.80 33.44 -16.12
N ALA A 225 -13.02 34.44 -16.97
CA ALA A 225 -13.94 35.54 -16.66
C ALA A 225 -15.38 35.03 -16.56
N LEU A 226 -15.78 34.10 -17.44
CA LEU A 226 -17.08 33.45 -17.37
C LEU A 226 -17.22 32.62 -16.09
N ALA A 227 -16.21 31.79 -15.77
CA ALA A 227 -16.23 30.94 -14.58
C ALA A 227 -16.37 31.75 -13.29
N LEU A 228 -15.55 32.80 -13.14
CA LEU A 228 -15.59 33.65 -11.95
C LEU A 228 -16.87 34.49 -11.89
N GLY A 229 -17.41 34.93 -13.04
CA GLY A 229 -18.66 35.67 -13.08
C GLY A 229 -19.90 34.82 -12.77
N LEU A 230 -19.88 33.52 -13.10
CA LEU A 230 -20.99 32.60 -12.82
C LEU A 230 -20.90 31.96 -11.43
N LEU A 231 -19.69 31.69 -10.93
CA LEU A 231 -19.47 30.96 -9.68
C LEU A 231 -19.13 31.88 -8.49
N GLY A 232 -18.66 33.10 -8.78
CA GLY A 232 -18.31 34.11 -7.78
C GLY A 232 -19.42 35.12 -7.54
N ALA A 233 -20.63 34.90 -8.06
CA ALA A 233 -21.79 35.71 -7.75
C ALA A 233 -22.16 35.52 -6.28
N GLY A 234 -21.66 36.43 -5.44
CA GLY A 234 -21.96 36.51 -4.02
C GLY A 234 -22.38 37.93 -3.64
N PRO A 235 -22.94 38.13 -2.44
CA PRO A 235 -23.44 39.44 -2.03
C PRO A 235 -22.35 40.51 -2.17
N GLU A 236 -22.74 41.68 -2.69
CA GLU A 236 -21.87 42.85 -2.97
C GLU A 236 -21.20 43.45 -1.71
N ASN A 237 -21.49 42.90 -0.53
CA ASN A 237 -20.93 43.29 0.76
C ASN A 237 -19.86 42.29 1.18
N ASP A 238 -18.79 42.77 1.85
CA ASP A 238 -17.57 42.08 2.39
C ASP A 238 -17.77 40.79 3.24
N SER A 239 -18.83 40.02 3.02
CA SER A 239 -19.13 38.72 3.64
C SER A 239 -18.62 37.62 2.72
N ALA A 240 -18.09 36.53 3.29
CA ALA A 240 -17.70 35.37 2.50
C ALA A 240 -18.91 34.88 1.69
N ALA A 241 -18.74 34.76 0.38
CA ALA A 241 -19.78 34.17 -0.47
C ALA A 241 -19.76 32.66 -0.26
N SER A 242 -20.93 32.02 -0.17
CA SER A 242 -21.03 30.58 -0.03
C SER A 242 -21.61 29.99 -1.31
N LEU A 243 -21.06 28.87 -1.76
CA LEU A 243 -21.47 28.17 -2.97
C LEU A 243 -21.72 26.70 -2.66
N ILE A 244 -22.95 26.25 -2.87
CA ILE A 244 -23.33 24.85 -2.69
C ILE A 244 -23.08 24.13 -4.03
N TRP A 245 -22.08 23.25 -4.06
CA TRP A 245 -21.73 22.46 -5.23
C TRP A 245 -22.39 21.08 -5.15
N TYR A 246 -23.57 20.96 -5.75
CA TYR A 246 -24.34 19.73 -5.80
C TYR A 246 -24.04 18.92 -7.06
N THR A 247 -23.60 17.67 -6.88
CA THR A 247 -23.36 16.72 -7.97
C THR A 247 -24.24 15.50 -7.75
N PRO A 248 -25.33 15.30 -8.53
CA PRO A 248 -26.21 14.17 -8.37
C PRO A 248 -25.45 12.85 -8.46
N SER A 249 -25.76 11.94 -7.54
CA SER A 249 -25.14 10.62 -7.48
C SER A 249 -26.18 9.51 -7.48
N GLY A 250 -25.73 8.25 -7.56
CA GLY A 250 -26.62 7.11 -7.43
C GLY A 250 -27.42 7.11 -6.12
N ALA A 251 -26.95 7.83 -5.08
CA ALA A 251 -27.67 8.00 -3.82
C ALA A 251 -29.00 8.77 -3.99
N ASP A 252 -29.13 9.66 -4.98
CA ASP A 252 -30.36 10.44 -5.22
C ASP A 252 -31.44 9.65 -5.95
N THR A 253 -31.03 8.61 -6.68
CA THR A 253 -31.96 7.73 -7.43
C THR A 253 -32.47 6.55 -6.59
N VAL A 254 -31.96 6.40 -5.37
CA VAL A 254 -32.23 5.25 -4.51
C VAL A 254 -32.92 5.77 -3.25
N ASP A 255 -34.22 5.54 -3.17
CA ASP A 255 -35.07 5.76 -2.00
C ASP A 255 -34.34 5.32 -0.71
N ASP A 256 -34.38 6.15 0.33
CA ASP A 256 -33.57 6.06 1.58
C ASP A 256 -33.65 4.71 2.33
N GLN A 257 -34.48 3.77 1.87
CA GLN A 257 -34.63 2.42 2.41
C GLN A 257 -33.70 1.36 1.79
N GLN A 258 -32.87 1.70 0.80
CA GLN A 258 -32.07 0.71 0.07
C GLN A 258 -30.55 0.87 0.20
N TRP A 259 -30.05 1.57 1.23
CA TRP A 259 -28.68 1.33 1.68
C TRP A 259 -28.62 -0.03 2.38
N GLY A 260 -28.71 -1.09 1.57
CA GLY A 260 -28.09 -2.35 1.93
C GLY A 260 -26.60 -2.05 2.16
N SER A 261 -26.05 -2.65 3.21
CA SER A 261 -24.60 -2.71 3.36
C SER A 261 -23.96 -3.14 2.02
N PRO A 262 -22.73 -2.72 1.68
CA PRO A 262 -22.04 -3.25 0.49
C PRO A 262 -22.01 -4.79 0.42
N LEU A 263 -22.25 -5.45 1.57
CA LEU A 263 -22.41 -6.89 1.71
C LEU A 263 -23.70 -7.44 1.07
N ASP A 264 -24.74 -6.62 0.92
CA ASP A 264 -26.03 -6.99 0.32
C ASP A 264 -25.97 -7.04 -1.22
N TYR A 265 -24.94 -6.43 -1.83
CA TYR A 265 -24.64 -6.57 -3.26
C TYR A 265 -23.72 -7.75 -3.58
N LEU A 266 -23.20 -8.47 -2.57
CA LEU A 266 -22.49 -9.70 -2.85
C LEU A 266 -23.49 -10.79 -3.26
N PRO A 267 -23.17 -11.60 -4.28
CA PRO A 267 -23.99 -12.74 -4.64
C PRO A 267 -24.23 -13.67 -3.43
N ASP A 268 -25.39 -14.33 -3.36
CA ASP A 268 -25.74 -15.24 -2.26
C ASP A 268 -24.68 -16.33 -1.97
N TRP A 269 -23.87 -16.70 -2.97
CA TRP A 269 -22.77 -17.66 -2.83
C TRP A 269 -21.54 -17.14 -2.07
N ALA A 270 -21.42 -15.83 -1.88
CA ALA A 270 -20.30 -15.21 -1.17
C ALA A 270 -20.36 -15.50 0.34
N TRP A 271 -21.56 -15.59 0.91
CA TRP A 271 -21.76 -15.91 2.32
C TRP A 271 -21.22 -17.30 2.70
N PRO A 272 -21.56 -18.39 1.98
CA PRO A 272 -20.97 -19.70 2.24
C PRO A 272 -19.46 -19.74 1.98
N LEU A 273 -18.93 -18.96 1.02
CA LEU A 273 -17.48 -18.83 0.83
C LEU A 273 -16.81 -18.19 2.04
N LEU A 274 -17.37 -17.11 2.59
CA LEU A 274 -16.85 -16.43 3.77
C LEU A 274 -16.80 -17.37 4.98
N TRP A 275 -17.89 -18.12 5.23
CA TRP A 275 -17.91 -19.14 6.28
C TRP A 275 -16.88 -20.24 6.06
N TRP A 276 -16.67 -20.66 4.81
CA TRP A 276 -15.63 -21.64 4.46
C TRP A 276 -14.23 -21.12 4.77
N LEU A 277 -13.94 -19.85 4.44
CA LEU A 277 -12.66 -19.22 4.75
C LEU A 277 -12.43 -19.08 6.26
N VAL A 278 -13.47 -18.70 7.02
CA VAL A 278 -13.41 -18.67 8.50
C VAL A 278 -13.13 -20.07 9.06
N LEU A 279 -13.80 -21.10 8.54
CA LEU A 279 -13.55 -22.48 8.95
C LEU A 279 -12.11 -22.92 8.64
N CYS A 280 -11.61 -22.65 7.43
CA CYS A 280 -10.22 -22.92 7.06
C CYS A 280 -9.23 -22.17 7.97
N ALA A 281 -9.52 -20.92 8.31
CA ALA A 281 -8.69 -20.13 9.23
C ALA A 281 -8.70 -20.73 10.65
N VAL A 282 -9.86 -21.14 11.17
CA VAL A 282 -9.97 -21.81 12.48
C VAL A 282 -9.21 -23.14 12.47
N ILE A 283 -9.36 -23.96 11.43
CA ILE A 283 -8.61 -25.21 11.27
C ILE A 283 -7.10 -24.91 11.22
N GLY A 284 -6.69 -23.88 10.48
CA GLY A 284 -5.31 -23.42 10.40
C GLY A 284 -4.77 -22.97 11.75
N MET A 285 -5.55 -22.20 12.53
CA MET A 285 -5.19 -21.77 13.88
C MET A 285 -5.06 -22.96 14.84
N VAL A 286 -5.97 -23.92 14.78
CA VAL A 286 -5.90 -25.14 15.59
C VAL A 286 -4.68 -25.97 15.20
N ALA A 287 -4.41 -26.14 13.89
CA ALA A 287 -3.26 -26.90 13.39
C ALA A 287 -1.92 -26.21 13.75
N ALA A 288 -1.82 -24.89 13.57
CA ALA A 288 -0.64 -24.11 13.93
C ALA A 288 -0.44 -24.02 15.46
N GLY A 289 -1.54 -24.03 16.22
CA GLY A 289 -1.53 -24.08 17.68
C GLY A 289 -1.17 -25.45 18.26
N ARG A 290 -1.33 -26.53 17.49
CA ARG A 290 -0.89 -27.89 17.87
C ARG A 290 0.63 -28.01 17.76
N ARG A 291 1.33 -27.53 18.79
CA ARG A 291 2.74 -27.87 19.02
C ARG A 291 2.88 -29.40 19.09
N TYR A 292 3.71 -29.97 18.22
CA TYR A 292 4.40 -31.22 18.58
C TYR A 292 5.27 -30.89 19.79
N GLY A 293 4.96 -31.49 20.94
CA GLY A 293 5.63 -31.21 22.21
C GLY A 293 7.15 -31.38 22.14
N PRO A 294 7.91 -30.93 23.17
CA PRO A 294 9.35 -31.14 23.21
C PRO A 294 9.66 -32.62 22.96
N VAL A 295 10.56 -32.90 22.01
CA VAL A 295 11.07 -34.25 21.76
C VAL A 295 11.48 -34.80 23.11
N VAL A 296 10.76 -35.83 23.56
CA VAL A 296 10.96 -36.45 24.88
C VAL A 296 12.44 -36.80 25.00
N SER A 297 13.16 -36.03 25.81
CA SER A 297 14.51 -36.38 26.22
C SER A 297 14.35 -37.51 27.23
N GLU A 298 14.40 -38.74 26.73
CA GLU A 298 14.46 -39.93 27.58
C GLU A 298 15.60 -39.73 28.60
N PRO A 299 15.31 -39.84 29.91
CA PRO A 299 16.36 -39.77 30.92
C PRO A 299 17.28 -40.96 30.72
N MET A 300 18.48 -40.72 30.19
CA MET A 300 19.49 -41.76 30.09
C MET A 300 19.84 -42.23 31.51
N PRO A 301 19.59 -43.51 31.86
CA PRO A 301 19.57 -43.97 33.24
C PRO A 301 20.95 -44.03 33.91
N VAL A 302 22.04 -43.75 33.18
CA VAL A 302 23.40 -43.80 33.71
C VAL A 302 24.24 -42.67 33.12
N SER A 303 24.75 -41.78 33.98
CA SER A 303 25.81 -40.85 33.62
C SER A 303 27.12 -41.63 33.48
N VAL A 304 27.49 -42.02 32.27
CA VAL A 304 28.78 -42.65 32.00
C VAL A 304 29.86 -41.55 31.99
N PRO A 305 30.97 -41.69 32.74
CA PRO A 305 32.09 -40.76 32.64
C PRO A 305 32.53 -40.59 31.18
N ALA A 306 32.83 -39.35 30.78
CA ALA A 306 33.17 -39.03 29.39
C ALA A 306 34.39 -39.85 28.89
N GLU A 307 35.29 -40.24 29.79
CA GLU A 307 36.43 -41.11 29.51
C GLU A 307 36.02 -42.53 29.11
N GLU A 308 35.04 -43.14 29.80
CA GLU A 308 34.56 -44.49 29.50
C GLU A 308 33.81 -44.53 28.16
N ALA A 309 33.02 -43.49 27.86
CA ALA A 309 32.34 -43.36 26.58
C ALA A 309 33.34 -43.19 25.41
N ALA A 310 34.41 -42.42 25.61
CA ALA A 310 35.46 -42.25 24.60
C ALA A 310 36.24 -43.55 24.35
N VAL A 311 36.62 -44.27 25.42
CA VAL A 311 37.28 -45.58 25.31
C VAL A 311 36.36 -46.62 24.69
N GLY A 312 35.09 -46.64 25.08
CA GLY A 312 34.08 -47.55 24.52
C GLY A 312 33.90 -47.33 23.03
N ARG A 313 33.78 -46.08 22.58
CA ARG A 313 33.65 -45.75 21.16
C ARG A 313 34.94 -46.04 20.38
N GLY A 314 36.11 -45.80 20.98
CA GLY A 314 37.40 -46.19 20.41
C GLY A 314 37.53 -47.70 20.20
N ARG A 315 37.11 -48.51 21.19
CA ARG A 315 37.09 -49.99 21.06
C ARG A 315 36.12 -50.46 19.97
N LEU A 316 34.99 -49.78 19.78
CA LEU A 316 34.06 -50.10 18.70
C LEU A 316 34.68 -49.81 17.32
N TYR A 317 35.32 -48.66 17.14
CA TYR A 317 36.04 -48.35 15.89
C TYR A 317 37.19 -49.32 15.62
N GLN A 318 37.93 -49.73 16.66
CA GLN A 318 38.98 -50.74 16.56
C GLN A 318 38.42 -52.10 16.15
N ARG A 319 37.32 -52.57 16.78
CA ARG A 319 36.67 -53.84 16.43
C ARG A 319 36.13 -53.85 15.00
N ALA A 320 35.64 -52.72 14.52
CA ALA A 320 35.16 -52.55 13.15
C ALA A 320 36.28 -52.31 12.12
N ASN A 321 37.55 -52.25 12.56
CA ASN A 321 38.70 -51.87 11.74
C ASN A 321 38.48 -50.58 10.92
N ALA A 322 37.75 -49.61 11.48
CA ALA A 322 37.28 -48.40 10.79
C ALA A 322 38.31 -47.26 10.89
N VAL A 323 39.51 -47.49 10.38
CA VAL A 323 40.66 -46.57 10.53
C VAL A 323 40.43 -45.25 9.80
N ASP A 324 39.95 -45.31 8.55
CA ASP A 324 39.72 -44.11 7.74
C ASP A 324 38.58 -43.25 8.30
N GLU A 325 37.48 -43.89 8.71
CA GLU A 325 36.34 -43.22 9.35
C GLU A 325 36.75 -42.55 10.66
N THR A 326 37.61 -43.20 11.45
CA THR A 326 38.17 -42.61 12.68
C THR A 326 38.96 -41.34 12.35
N GLY A 327 39.73 -41.35 11.27
CA GLY A 327 40.45 -40.17 10.77
C GLY A 327 39.51 -39.02 10.42
N HIS A 328 38.41 -39.29 9.71
CA HIS A 328 37.41 -38.28 9.37
C HIS A 328 36.72 -37.67 10.60
N VAL A 329 36.33 -38.51 11.55
CA VAL A 329 35.71 -38.08 12.80
C VAL A 329 36.66 -37.18 13.61
N LEU A 330 37.93 -37.58 13.75
CA LEU A 330 38.95 -36.79 14.45
C LEU A 330 39.20 -35.46 13.75
N ARG A 331 39.37 -35.47 12.42
CA ARG A 331 39.55 -34.26 11.61
C ARG A 331 38.42 -33.27 11.83
N ASN A 332 37.16 -33.71 11.68
CA ASN A 332 35.99 -32.86 11.83
C ASN A 332 35.89 -32.28 13.25
N ALA A 333 36.17 -33.10 14.27
CA ALA A 333 36.21 -32.64 15.65
C ALA A 333 37.29 -31.57 15.90
N HIS A 334 38.48 -31.73 15.31
CA HIS A 334 39.54 -30.72 15.40
C HIS A 334 39.22 -29.44 14.62
N LEU A 335 38.63 -29.52 13.42
CA LEU A 335 38.18 -28.33 12.67
C LEU A 335 37.14 -27.51 13.46
N LEU A 336 36.18 -28.18 14.10
CA LEU A 336 35.20 -27.52 14.96
C LEU A 336 35.83 -26.87 16.21
N ARG A 337 36.91 -27.43 16.75
CA ARG A 337 37.64 -26.83 17.87
C ARG A 337 38.50 -25.65 17.42
N LEU A 338 39.21 -25.78 16.30
CA LEU A 338 40.05 -24.72 15.73
C LEU A 338 39.22 -23.51 15.29
N THR A 339 38.08 -23.70 14.63
CA THR A 339 37.16 -22.61 14.26
C THR A 339 36.70 -21.80 15.48
N ARG A 340 36.36 -22.49 16.59
CA ARG A 340 35.98 -21.83 17.85
C ARG A 340 37.15 -21.11 18.51
N LEU A 341 38.34 -21.72 18.54
CA LEU A 341 39.54 -21.14 19.15
C LEU A 341 40.00 -19.88 18.39
N LEU A 342 39.92 -19.90 17.07
CA LEU A 342 40.33 -18.80 16.18
C LEU A 342 39.20 -17.80 15.89
N ARG A 343 38.01 -17.97 16.50
CA ARG A 343 36.81 -17.12 16.31
C ARG A 343 36.38 -16.97 14.85
N LEU A 344 36.51 -18.03 14.07
CA LEU A 344 36.06 -18.08 12.68
C LEU A 344 34.53 -18.31 12.61
N GLY A 345 33.90 -17.85 11.53
CA GLY A 345 32.46 -18.03 11.31
C GLY A 345 32.05 -19.51 11.26
N ARG A 346 30.79 -19.82 11.63
CA ARG A 346 30.30 -21.20 11.73
C ARG A 346 30.32 -21.99 10.39
N ARG A 347 30.49 -21.28 9.27
CA ARG A 347 30.57 -21.83 7.90
C ARG A 347 31.95 -21.66 7.25
N SER A 348 33.00 -21.45 8.05
CA SER A 348 34.36 -21.33 7.51
C SER A 348 34.83 -22.65 6.91
N ASP A 349 35.34 -22.57 5.68
CA ASP A 349 35.89 -23.72 4.96
C ASP A 349 37.19 -24.24 5.62
N ALA A 350 37.49 -25.52 5.43
CA ALA A 350 38.66 -26.18 6.00
C ALA A 350 39.97 -25.51 5.57
N ALA A 351 40.05 -24.98 4.34
CA ALA A 351 41.22 -24.22 3.88
C ALA A 351 41.42 -22.93 4.69
N THR A 352 40.34 -22.18 4.95
CA THR A 352 40.38 -20.97 5.77
C THR A 352 40.82 -21.26 7.21
N VAL A 353 40.38 -22.39 7.77
CA VAL A 353 40.79 -22.83 9.11
C VAL A 353 42.27 -23.20 9.14
N ALA A 354 42.78 -23.88 8.11
CA ALA A 354 44.20 -24.22 7.99
C ALA A 354 45.08 -22.97 7.92
N ASP A 355 44.71 -21.99 7.09
CA ASP A 355 45.46 -20.75 6.93
C ASP A 355 45.47 -19.90 8.21
N ALA A 356 44.34 -19.86 8.93
CA ALA A 356 44.25 -19.19 10.22
C ALA A 356 45.10 -19.90 11.30
N ALA A 357 45.09 -21.23 11.34
CA ALA A 357 45.90 -22.01 12.27
C ALA A 357 47.41 -21.89 11.99
N ALA A 358 47.81 -21.88 10.71
CA ALA A 358 49.19 -21.67 10.29
C ALA A 358 49.69 -20.28 10.71
N ARG A 359 48.92 -19.23 10.43
CA ARG A 359 49.23 -17.86 10.86
C ARG A 359 49.35 -17.73 12.37
N ALA A 360 48.46 -18.37 13.14
CA ALA A 360 48.51 -18.32 14.60
C ALA A 360 49.74 -19.02 15.17
N THR A 361 50.20 -20.12 14.56
CA THR A 361 51.30 -20.95 15.09
C THR A 361 52.67 -20.62 14.48
N GLY A 362 52.74 -19.84 13.40
CA GLY A 362 53.96 -19.61 12.64
C GLY A 362 54.46 -20.83 11.86
N ARG A 363 53.60 -21.86 11.69
CA ARG A 363 53.92 -23.07 10.91
C ARG A 363 53.70 -22.81 9.42
N ASP A 364 54.35 -23.62 8.58
CA ASP A 364 54.13 -23.62 7.14
C ASP A 364 52.65 -23.94 6.81
N PRO A 365 51.94 -23.05 6.09
CA PRO A 365 50.54 -23.28 5.71
C PRO A 365 50.34 -24.52 4.84
N ALA A 366 51.31 -24.91 4.00
CA ALA A 366 51.20 -26.12 3.19
C ALA A 366 51.19 -27.38 4.07
N ALA A 367 52.08 -27.44 5.06
CA ALA A 367 52.14 -28.55 6.02
C ALA A 367 50.86 -28.67 6.88
N VAL A 368 50.29 -27.54 7.35
CA VAL A 368 49.04 -27.55 8.13
C VAL A 368 47.86 -28.00 7.29
N ARG A 369 47.78 -27.55 6.03
CA ARG A 369 46.73 -27.96 5.09
C ARG A 369 46.83 -29.45 4.77
N GLN A 370 48.02 -29.95 4.47
CA GLN A 370 48.26 -31.37 4.23
C GLN A 370 47.85 -32.21 5.44
N LEU A 371 48.20 -31.77 6.65
CA LEU A 371 47.80 -32.45 7.89
C LEU A 371 46.28 -32.53 8.02
N LEU A 372 45.56 -31.41 7.85
CA LEU A 372 44.10 -31.39 7.97
C LEU A 372 43.41 -32.13 6.83
N GLU A 373 44.01 -32.23 5.65
CA GLU A 373 43.41 -32.88 4.48
C GLU A 373 43.73 -34.37 4.34
N ARG A 374 44.73 -34.89 5.05
CA ARG A 374 45.16 -36.29 4.96
C ARG A 374 44.04 -37.31 5.17
N ALA A 375 43.14 -37.06 6.12
CA ALA A 375 41.99 -37.96 6.34
C ALA A 375 40.96 -37.92 5.19
N ARG A 376 40.86 -36.82 4.43
CA ARG A 376 39.96 -36.70 3.27
C ARG A 376 40.35 -37.65 2.14
N SER A 377 41.65 -37.84 1.93
CA SER A 377 42.20 -38.68 0.87
C SER A 377 42.14 -40.18 1.15
N ALA A 378 41.60 -40.59 2.29
CA ALA A 378 41.47 -41.99 2.71
C ALA A 378 40.00 -42.46 2.84
N GLY A 379 39.02 -41.60 2.55
CA GLY A 379 37.60 -41.92 2.70
C GLY A 379 37.08 -42.96 1.69
N PRO A 380 35.89 -43.54 1.93
CA PRO A 380 35.26 -44.48 1.02
C PRO A 380 35.07 -43.85 -0.37
N GLY A 381 35.73 -44.41 -1.39
CA GLY A 381 35.74 -43.91 -2.77
C GLY A 381 37.00 -43.12 -3.17
N SER A 382 37.99 -42.98 -2.29
CA SER A 382 39.29 -42.40 -2.63
C SER A 382 40.27 -43.48 -3.15
N SER A 383 41.10 -43.13 -4.13
CA SER A 383 42.13 -44.00 -4.74
C SER A 383 43.48 -43.96 -4.01
N GLY A 384 43.53 -43.38 -2.81
CA GLY A 384 44.72 -43.33 -1.97
C GLY A 384 44.97 -44.65 -1.23
N PRO A 385 46.22 -44.91 -0.79
CA PRO A 385 46.50 -46.07 0.05
C PRO A 385 45.73 -45.96 1.38
N ALA A 386 45.07 -47.05 1.79
CA ALA A 386 44.36 -47.13 3.06
C ALA A 386 45.30 -46.82 4.23
N MET A 387 44.81 -46.05 5.21
CA MET A 387 45.64 -45.60 6.33
C MET A 387 45.94 -46.77 7.28
N SER A 388 47.22 -47.05 7.54
CA SER A 388 47.62 -48.06 8.53
C SER A 388 47.27 -47.60 9.95
N HIS A 389 47.07 -48.52 10.89
CA HIS A 389 46.84 -48.19 12.30
C HIS A 389 47.93 -47.29 12.89
N ARG A 390 49.20 -47.54 12.51
CA ARG A 390 50.34 -46.72 12.97
C ARG A 390 50.26 -45.30 12.44
N ASP A 391 49.87 -45.16 11.17
CA ASP A 391 49.71 -43.87 10.51
C ASP A 391 48.55 -43.09 11.12
N ALA A 392 47.43 -43.76 11.42
CA ALA A 392 46.29 -43.15 12.07
C ALA A 392 46.62 -42.60 13.47
N VAL A 393 47.40 -43.34 14.27
CA VAL A 393 47.87 -42.85 15.57
C VAL A 393 48.79 -41.64 15.41
N SER A 394 49.74 -41.70 14.48
CA SER A 394 50.64 -40.57 14.22
C SER A 394 49.88 -39.32 13.72
N HIS A 395 48.85 -39.52 12.90
CA HIS A 395 47.99 -38.45 12.40
C HIS A 395 47.15 -37.83 13.52
N ALA A 396 46.56 -38.64 14.40
CA ALA A 396 45.81 -38.17 15.55
C ALA A 396 46.69 -37.36 16.53
N GLN A 397 47.92 -37.82 16.77
CA GLN A 397 48.90 -37.09 17.58
C GLN A 397 49.25 -35.74 16.95
N ALA A 398 49.54 -35.71 15.65
CA ALA A 398 49.84 -34.47 14.94
C ALA A 398 48.68 -33.46 14.96
N LEU A 399 47.42 -33.92 14.87
CA LEU A 399 46.23 -33.07 15.02
C LEU A 399 46.09 -32.50 16.45
N ALA A 400 46.34 -33.32 17.46
CA ALA A 400 46.31 -32.90 18.85
C ALA A 400 47.41 -31.87 19.16
N ASP A 401 48.61 -32.06 18.63
CA ASP A 401 49.73 -31.13 18.77
C ASP A 401 49.44 -29.79 18.09
N LEU A 402 48.85 -29.81 16.88
CA LEU A 402 48.41 -28.59 16.20
C LEU A 402 47.38 -27.81 17.05
N GLU A 403 46.37 -28.50 17.61
CA GLU A 403 45.39 -27.85 18.48
C GLU A 403 46.03 -27.24 19.74
N LYS A 404 46.99 -27.95 20.34
CA LYS A 404 47.73 -27.49 21.52
C LYS A 404 48.56 -26.24 21.22
N ASP A 405 49.23 -26.21 20.08
CA ASP A 405 50.03 -25.07 19.63
C ASP A 405 49.17 -23.85 19.32
N VAL A 406 48.04 -24.03 18.62
CA VAL A 406 47.08 -22.95 18.39
C VAL A 406 46.54 -22.40 19.71
N ARG A 407 46.21 -23.27 20.67
CA ARG A 407 45.75 -22.84 22.00
C ARG A 407 46.83 -22.06 22.75
N ARG A 408 48.11 -22.43 22.62
CA ARG A 408 49.23 -21.71 23.21
C ARG A 408 49.43 -20.33 22.56
N ALA A 409 49.39 -20.27 21.23
CA ALA A 409 49.48 -19.04 20.47
C ALA A 409 48.37 -18.05 20.85
N VAL A 410 47.10 -18.48 20.82
CA VAL A 410 45.96 -17.63 21.19
C VAL A 410 46.06 -17.12 22.64
N ARG A 411 46.60 -17.92 23.57
CA ARG A 411 46.82 -17.50 24.97
C ARG A 411 47.93 -16.45 25.12
N THR A 412 48.99 -16.54 24.32
CA THR A 412 50.10 -15.57 24.35
C THR A 412 49.68 -14.24 23.75
N GLN A 413 48.94 -14.26 22.64
CA GLN A 413 48.42 -13.07 21.98
C GLN A 413 47.46 -12.26 22.89
N ARG A 414 46.62 -12.94 23.68
CA ARG A 414 45.75 -12.31 24.70
C ARG A 414 46.48 -11.72 25.93
N ARG A 415 47.77 -12.01 26.12
CA ARG A 415 48.57 -11.47 27.23
C ARG A 415 49.38 -10.25 26.82
N THR A 416 49.57 -10.05 25.52
CA THR A 416 50.33 -8.94 24.93
C THR A 416 49.43 -7.78 24.50
N GLU A 417 48.13 -8.04 24.39
CA GLU A 417 47.05 -7.02 24.40
C GLU A 417 46.62 -6.77 25.85
#